data_AF-A0A382VUC7-F1
#
_entry.id   AF-A0A382VUC7-F1
#
_cell.length_a   1.000
_cell.length_b   1.000
_cell.length_c   1.000
_cell.angle_alpha   90.00
_cell.angle_beta   90.00
_cell.angle_gamma   90.00
#
_symmetry.space_group_name_H-M   'P 1'
#
loop_
_entity.id
_entity.type
_entity.pdbx_description
1 polymer ?
#
loop_
_entity_poly.entity_id
_entity_poly.type
_entity_poly.pdbx_seq_one_letter_code
_entity_poly.pdbx_strand_id
1 'polypeptide(L)'
;MKTFKQYIAEIGVDPFKIVGKPAWTESLSTMLFDLPRAGIKDIKIPLSPAIMRRIWPKPVRTTVFHLTDYDGLGKLKKMQGGKRSISAFFNIDDIVIQTGIKSEGGYIAEMDADILVASQDDISSQPDKTGRRWVTLSSLMNKPTDPDPGLG
;
A
#
# COMPACT_ATOMS: atom_id res chain seq x y z
N MET A 1 -32.41 -17.03 -27.01
CA MET A 1 -31.57 -16.98 -25.78
C MET A 1 -30.62 -15.82 -25.91
N LYS A 2 -30.61 -14.87 -24.97
CA LYS A 2 -29.67 -13.74 -25.01
C LYS A 2 -28.26 -14.21 -24.65
N THR A 3 -27.25 -13.67 -25.33
CA THR A 3 -25.85 -13.93 -24.99
C THR A 3 -25.46 -13.14 -23.74
N PHE A 4 -24.45 -13.61 -23.00
CA PHE A 4 -23.93 -12.91 -21.83
C PHE A 4 -23.52 -11.45 -22.15
N LYS A 5 -22.99 -11.22 -23.36
CA LYS A 5 -22.60 -9.88 -23.83
C LYS A 5 -23.80 -8.94 -24.04
N GLN A 6 -24.95 -9.48 -24.46
CA GLN A 6 -26.18 -8.71 -24.60
C GLN A 6 -26.77 -8.33 -23.23
N TYR A 7 -26.63 -9.19 -22.23
CA TYR A 7 -27.01 -8.87 -20.85
C TYR A 7 -26.21 -7.69 -20.28
N ILE A 8 -24.88 -7.67 -20.49
CA ILE A 8 -24.02 -6.56 -20.04
C ILE A 8 -24.43 -5.24 -20.71
N ALA A 9 -24.77 -5.28 -22.01
CA ALA A 9 -25.18 -4.09 -22.74
C ALA A 9 -26.53 -3.52 -22.25
N GLU A 10 -27.48 -4.37 -21.86
CA GLU A 10 -28.79 -3.95 -21.33
C GLU A 10 -28.70 -3.37 -19.91
N ILE A 11 -27.77 -3.85 -19.09
CA ILE A 11 -27.53 -3.32 -17.73
C ILE A 11 -26.97 -1.88 -17.79
N GLY A 12 -26.35 -1.47 -18.92
CA GLY A 12 -25.79 -0.13 -19.10
C GLY A 12 -24.58 0.19 -18.21
N VAL A 13 -24.18 -0.75 -17.35
CA VAL A 13 -23.04 -0.69 -16.45
C VAL A 13 -22.28 -1.99 -16.62
N ASP A 14 -21.00 -1.93 -16.95
CA ASP A 14 -20.16 -3.13 -16.99
C ASP A 14 -19.89 -3.55 -15.53
N PRO A 15 -20.43 -4.70 -15.08
CA PRO A 15 -20.31 -5.14 -13.69
C PRO A 15 -18.86 -5.52 -13.31
N PHE A 16 -17.96 -5.63 -14.29
CA PHE A 16 -16.53 -5.86 -14.10
C PHE A 16 -15.70 -4.58 -14.28
N LYS A 17 -16.32 -3.47 -14.70
CA LYS A 17 -15.66 -2.18 -14.75
C LYS A 17 -15.56 -1.68 -13.31
N ILE A 18 -14.36 -1.80 -12.76
CA ILE A 18 -13.99 -1.18 -11.48
C ILE A 18 -14.42 0.29 -11.56
N VAL A 19 -15.43 0.66 -10.77
CA VAL A 19 -15.95 2.03 -10.70
C VAL A 19 -14.85 2.86 -10.03
N GLY A 20 -14.17 3.66 -10.86
CA GLY A 20 -12.99 4.40 -10.45
C GLY A 20 -11.72 3.59 -10.62
N LYS A 21 -10.73 4.20 -11.27
CA LYS A 21 -9.33 3.83 -11.06
C LYS A 21 -9.11 3.78 -9.54
N PRO A 22 -8.46 2.74 -8.98
CA PRO A 22 -8.23 2.69 -7.54
C PRO A 22 -7.61 4.02 -7.10
N ALA A 23 -8.09 4.66 -6.02
CA ALA A 23 -7.80 6.07 -5.72
C ALA A 23 -6.28 6.40 -5.71
N TRP A 24 -5.45 5.39 -5.47
CA TRP A 24 -3.98 5.43 -5.47
C TRP A 24 -3.32 5.38 -6.86
N THR A 25 -4.08 5.22 -7.95
CA THR A 25 -3.57 5.38 -9.31
C THR A 25 -3.63 6.81 -9.82
N GLU A 26 -4.05 7.75 -9.00
CA GLU A 26 -4.15 9.16 -9.37
C GLU A 26 -2.80 9.88 -9.37
N SER A 27 -2.78 11.12 -9.89
CA SER A 27 -1.56 11.93 -9.90
C SER A 27 -1.14 12.34 -8.47
N LEU A 28 0.14 12.67 -8.26
CA LEU A 28 0.64 13.21 -6.98
C LEU A 28 -0.21 14.41 -6.50
N SER A 29 -0.55 15.30 -7.42
CA SER A 29 -1.35 16.51 -7.13
C SER A 29 -2.75 16.15 -6.66
N THR A 30 -3.42 15.24 -7.37
CA THR A 30 -4.74 14.73 -6.99
C THR A 30 -4.69 14.11 -5.60
N MET A 31 -3.70 13.25 -5.34
CA MET A 31 -3.53 12.61 -4.05
C MET A 31 -3.30 13.60 -2.90
N LEU A 32 -2.67 14.75 -3.16
CA LEU A 32 -2.34 15.73 -2.13
C LEU A 32 -3.47 16.73 -1.85
N PHE A 33 -4.23 17.12 -2.88
CA PHE A 33 -5.20 18.23 -2.81
C PHE A 33 -6.67 17.81 -2.89
N ASP A 34 -6.97 16.56 -3.28
CA ASP A 34 -8.34 16.03 -3.33
C ASP A 34 -8.68 15.29 -2.02
N LEU A 35 -9.25 16.03 -1.05
CA LEU A 35 -9.49 15.57 0.32
C LEU A 35 -10.94 15.07 0.50
N PRO A 36 -11.18 13.77 0.72
CA PRO A 36 -12.51 13.15 0.53
C PRO A 36 -13.50 13.23 1.71
N ARG A 37 -13.09 13.40 2.98
CA ARG A 37 -14.02 13.31 4.14
C ARG A 37 -14.01 14.51 5.10
N ALA A 38 -12.85 15.01 5.54
CA ALA A 38 -12.76 15.90 6.70
C ALA A 38 -11.57 16.90 6.68
N GLY A 39 -11.07 17.27 5.50
CA GLY A 39 -9.95 18.22 5.38
C GLY A 39 -8.62 17.63 5.85
N ILE A 40 -7.94 18.27 6.81
CA ILE A 40 -6.55 17.95 7.21
C ILE A 40 -6.34 16.48 7.61
N LYS A 41 -7.36 15.82 8.20
CA LYS A 41 -7.26 14.42 8.65
C LYS A 41 -7.03 13.43 7.50
N ASP A 42 -7.49 13.74 6.29
CA ASP A 42 -7.36 12.86 5.12
C ASP A 42 -6.16 13.24 4.25
N ILE A 43 -5.29 14.15 4.71
CA ILE A 43 -4.07 14.49 3.98
C ILE A 43 -3.27 13.21 3.78
N LYS A 44 -3.04 12.88 2.52
CA LYS A 44 -2.23 11.74 2.14
C LYS A 44 -0.76 12.11 2.23
N ILE A 45 -0.02 11.35 3.02
CA ILE A 45 1.40 11.53 3.27
C ILE A 45 2.18 10.50 2.43
N PRO A 46 3.02 10.95 1.48
CA PRO A 46 3.84 10.06 0.68
C PRO A 46 5.03 9.54 1.47
N LEU A 47 5.13 8.22 1.59
CA LEU A 47 6.28 7.55 2.18
C LEU A 47 7.35 7.37 1.12
N SER A 48 8.41 8.19 1.16
CA SER A 48 9.57 7.98 0.29
C SER A 48 10.88 8.27 1.02
N PRO A 49 11.97 7.55 0.71
CA PRO A 49 13.25 7.73 1.39
C PRO A 49 13.76 9.17 1.33
N ALA A 50 13.57 9.87 0.21
CA ALA A 50 14.03 11.26 0.06
C ALA A 50 13.26 12.25 0.95
N ILE A 51 11.96 12.01 1.18
CA ILE A 51 11.15 12.84 2.08
C ILE A 51 11.50 12.51 3.52
N MET A 52 11.55 11.22 3.87
CA MET A 52 11.86 10.78 5.23
C MET A 52 13.26 11.24 5.66
N ARG A 53 14.26 11.24 4.77
CA ARG A 53 15.60 11.78 5.07
C ARG A 53 15.64 13.29 5.37
N ARG A 54 14.63 14.06 4.98
CA ARG A 54 14.56 15.49 5.35
C ARG A 54 14.07 15.68 6.78
N ILE A 55 13.22 14.78 7.26
CA ILE A 55 12.67 14.78 8.62
C ILE A 55 13.64 14.05 9.57
N TRP A 56 14.13 12.90 9.11
CA TRP A 56 14.99 11.98 9.84
C TRP A 56 16.24 11.65 9.00
N PRO A 57 17.31 12.45 9.09
CA PRO A 57 18.48 12.33 8.20
C PRO A 57 19.15 10.96 8.20
N LYS A 58 19.14 10.28 9.36
CA LYS A 58 19.68 8.93 9.52
C LYS A 58 18.53 7.92 9.59
N PRO A 59 18.24 7.16 8.51
CA PRO A 59 17.16 6.18 8.52
C PRO A 59 17.42 5.08 9.55
N VAL A 60 16.35 4.55 10.14
CA VAL A 60 16.41 3.31 10.91
C VAL A 60 16.50 2.18 9.90
N ARG A 61 17.63 1.46 9.90
CA ARG A 61 17.88 0.34 9.01
C ARG A 61 17.95 -0.94 9.82
N THR A 62 17.13 -1.92 9.45
CA THR A 62 17.02 -3.19 10.17
C THR A 62 16.52 -4.28 9.24
N THR A 63 16.65 -5.53 9.68
CA THR A 63 16.09 -6.70 9.03
C THR A 63 14.57 -6.70 9.14
N VAL A 64 13.90 -6.95 8.02
CA VAL A 64 12.45 -7.09 7.89
C VAL A 64 12.13 -8.25 6.96
N PHE A 65 10.90 -8.76 7.05
CA PHE A 65 10.43 -9.86 6.22
C PHE A 65 9.29 -9.41 5.31
N HIS A 66 9.26 -9.94 4.09
CA HIS A 66 8.19 -9.70 3.14
C HIS A 66 7.76 -11.00 2.47
N LEU A 67 6.46 -11.28 2.49
CA LEU A 67 5.87 -12.42 1.80
C LEU A 67 5.63 -12.08 0.32
N THR A 68 6.14 -12.91 -0.58
CA THR A 68 6.05 -12.65 -2.02
C THR A 68 6.07 -13.92 -2.87
N ASP A 69 5.96 -13.77 -4.18
CA ASP A 69 6.06 -14.83 -5.19
C ASP A 69 7.37 -14.71 -5.99
N TYR A 70 7.59 -15.62 -6.95
CA TYR A 70 8.81 -15.63 -7.76
C TYR A 70 9.02 -14.32 -8.55
N ASP A 71 7.95 -13.77 -9.14
CA ASP A 71 8.02 -12.50 -9.87
C ASP A 71 8.29 -11.32 -8.93
N GLY A 72 7.75 -11.40 -7.72
CA GLY A 72 7.93 -10.48 -6.61
C GLY A 72 9.38 -10.35 -6.19
N LEU A 73 10.14 -11.46 -6.11
CA LEU A 73 11.58 -11.43 -5.87
C LEU A 73 12.32 -10.59 -6.93
N GLY A 74 11.95 -10.74 -8.21
CA GLY A 74 12.49 -9.93 -9.30
C GLY A 74 12.15 -8.43 -9.15
N LYS A 75 10.95 -8.11 -8.69
CA LYS A 75 10.51 -6.73 -8.42
C LYS A 75 11.24 -6.13 -7.21
N LEU A 76 11.48 -6.91 -6.15
CA LEU A 76 12.25 -6.51 -4.97
C LEU A 76 13.66 -6.07 -5.36
N LYS A 77 14.36 -6.88 -6.18
CA LYS A 77 15.71 -6.53 -6.66
C LYS A 77 15.72 -5.19 -7.43
N LYS A 78 14.72 -4.97 -8.30
CA LYS A 78 14.61 -3.73 -9.10
C LYS A 78 14.24 -2.50 -8.26
N MET A 79 13.73 -2.68 -7.04
CA MET A 79 13.30 -1.59 -6.16
C MET A 79 14.45 -0.99 -5.34
N GLN A 80 15.53 -1.74 -5.10
CA GLN A 80 16.67 -1.28 -4.31
C GLN A 80 17.24 0.05 -4.84
N GLY A 81 17.52 0.99 -3.93
CA GLY A 81 17.99 2.35 -4.26
C GLY A 81 16.96 3.26 -4.93
N GLY A 82 15.76 2.76 -5.21
CA GLY A 82 14.69 3.51 -5.85
C GLY A 82 13.84 4.34 -4.87
N LYS A 83 12.75 4.90 -5.41
CA LYS A 83 11.72 5.63 -4.65
C LYS A 83 10.55 4.74 -4.21
N ARG A 84 10.56 3.48 -4.63
CA ARG A 84 9.53 2.48 -4.33
C ARG A 84 9.70 1.99 -2.90
N SER A 85 8.59 1.60 -2.29
CA SER A 85 8.54 1.09 -0.93
C SER A 85 7.59 -0.10 -0.88
N ILE A 86 7.83 -1.02 0.05
CA ILE A 86 7.02 -2.23 0.19
C ILE A 86 6.54 -2.40 1.63
N SER A 87 5.38 -3.03 1.80
CA SER A 87 4.93 -3.48 3.11
C SER A 87 5.81 -4.63 3.57
N ALA A 88 6.18 -4.65 4.84
CA ALA A 88 7.00 -5.69 5.44
C ALA A 88 6.55 -5.88 6.89
N PHE A 89 6.98 -6.96 7.51
CA PHE A 89 6.63 -7.29 8.88
C PHE A 89 7.89 -7.66 9.68
N PHE A 90 7.82 -7.43 10.99
CA PHE A 90 8.80 -7.91 11.97
C PHE A 90 8.34 -9.23 12.60
N ASN A 91 7.04 -9.34 12.85
CA ASN A 91 6.38 -10.53 13.38
C ASN A 91 5.10 -10.74 12.57
N ILE A 92 4.75 -12.00 12.33
CA ILE A 92 3.52 -12.39 11.64
C ILE A 92 3.00 -13.67 12.29
N ASP A 93 1.68 -13.80 12.37
CA ASP A 93 1.05 -15.01 12.88
C ASP A 93 1.30 -16.19 11.93
N ASP A 94 1.47 -17.39 12.46
CA ASP A 94 1.84 -18.57 11.67
C ASP A 94 0.70 -18.97 10.72
N ILE A 95 -0.56 -18.79 11.16
CA ILE A 95 -1.74 -19.02 10.34
C ILE A 95 -1.73 -18.15 9.08
N VAL A 96 -1.17 -16.95 9.20
CA VAL A 96 -1.15 -15.96 8.12
C VAL A 96 -0.08 -16.30 7.08
N ILE A 97 1.02 -16.94 7.49
CA ILE A 97 1.99 -17.55 6.57
C ILE A 97 1.38 -18.78 5.87
N GLN A 98 0.69 -19.64 6.62
CA GLN A 98 0.16 -20.91 6.11
C GLN A 98 -1.03 -20.73 5.16
N THR A 99 -1.94 -19.82 5.49
CA THR A 99 -3.16 -19.56 4.69
C THR A 99 -2.94 -18.50 3.60
N GLY A 100 -1.85 -17.73 3.71
CA GLY A 100 -1.48 -16.64 2.81
C GLY A 100 -2.24 -15.34 3.10
N ILE A 101 -1.54 -14.19 2.97
CA ILE A 101 -2.18 -12.86 2.92
C ILE A 101 -2.33 -12.44 1.46
N LYS A 102 -3.57 -12.38 0.94
CA LYS A 102 -4.04 -11.70 -0.30
C LYS A 102 -3.31 -11.97 -1.64
N SER A 103 -2.08 -12.43 -1.62
CA SER A 103 -1.25 -12.88 -2.72
C SER A 103 -0.93 -14.33 -2.45
N GLU A 104 -1.08 -15.18 -3.46
CA GLU A 104 -0.65 -16.58 -3.48
C GLU A 104 0.89 -16.62 -3.31
N GLY A 105 1.34 -16.36 -2.09
CA GLY A 105 2.74 -16.26 -1.73
C GLY A 105 3.40 -17.63 -1.70
N GLY A 106 4.70 -17.66 -1.97
CA GLY A 106 5.51 -18.89 -1.91
C GLY A 106 6.89 -18.69 -1.32
N TYR A 107 7.29 -17.43 -1.08
CA TYR A 107 8.61 -17.08 -0.57
C TYR A 107 8.51 -16.02 0.52
N ILE A 108 9.31 -16.17 1.57
CA ILE A 108 9.57 -15.12 2.56
C ILE A 108 10.94 -14.52 2.25
N ALA A 109 10.97 -13.24 1.91
CA ALA A 109 12.19 -12.50 1.67
C ALA A 109 12.63 -11.79 2.95
N GLU A 110 13.75 -12.21 3.50
CA GLU A 110 14.48 -11.47 4.54
C GLU A 110 15.31 -10.35 3.89
N MET A 111 15.18 -9.12 4.39
CA MET A 111 15.81 -7.94 3.79
C MET A 111 16.31 -6.98 4.86
N ASP A 112 17.51 -6.44 4.69
CA ASP A 112 17.92 -5.22 5.39
C ASP A 112 17.40 -4.00 4.65
N ALA A 113 16.49 -3.26 5.28
CA ALA A 113 15.79 -2.15 4.65
C ALA A 113 15.70 -0.91 5.56
N ASP A 114 15.55 0.24 4.93
CA ASP A 114 15.27 1.49 5.64
C ASP A 114 13.78 1.54 5.99
N ILE A 115 13.48 1.68 7.28
CA ILE A 115 12.10 1.76 7.78
C ILE A 115 11.58 3.18 7.55
N LEU A 116 10.54 3.30 6.72
CA LEU A 116 9.88 4.57 6.44
C LEU A 116 8.81 4.89 7.49
N VAL A 117 8.08 3.88 7.94
CA VAL A 117 7.07 3.96 9.01
C VAL A 117 6.90 2.55 9.58
N ALA A 118 6.58 2.46 10.87
CA ALA A 118 6.26 1.20 11.55
C ALA A 118 5.17 1.45 12.60
N SER A 119 4.36 0.44 12.86
CA SER A 119 3.32 0.42 13.88
C SER A 119 3.24 -0.98 14.48
N GLN A 120 2.58 -1.10 15.62
CA GLN A 120 2.28 -2.40 16.24
C GLN A 120 1.27 -3.19 15.41
N ASP A 121 0.23 -2.51 14.91
CA ASP A 121 -0.77 -3.08 14.01
C ASP A 121 -0.43 -2.80 12.54
N ASP A 122 -1.08 -3.53 11.63
CA ASP A 122 -0.86 -3.35 10.19
C ASP A 122 -1.19 -1.93 9.75
N ILE A 123 -0.33 -1.38 8.89
CA ILE A 123 -0.52 -0.06 8.31
C ILE A 123 -1.07 -0.27 6.91
N SER A 124 -2.35 0.06 6.69
CA SER A 124 -3.04 -0.06 5.39
C SER A 124 -2.58 1.02 4.39
N SER A 125 -1.27 1.16 4.28
CA SER A 125 -0.59 1.96 3.27
C SER A 125 -0.87 1.40 1.89
N GLN A 126 -0.90 2.26 0.87
CA GLN A 126 -1.19 1.79 -0.50
C GLN A 126 -0.20 2.35 -1.52
N PRO A 127 0.27 1.53 -2.48
CA PRO A 127 1.23 1.94 -3.49
C PRO A 127 0.55 2.74 -4.61
N ASP A 128 1.18 3.81 -5.07
CA ASP A 128 0.76 4.53 -6.28
C ASP A 128 1.28 3.87 -7.58
N LYS A 129 0.94 4.44 -8.74
CA LYS A 129 1.44 3.98 -10.07
C LYS A 129 2.96 3.90 -10.16
N THR A 130 3.68 4.68 -9.36
CA THR A 130 5.14 4.69 -9.33
C THR A 130 5.72 3.71 -8.30
N GLY A 131 4.86 3.07 -7.50
CA GLY A 131 5.21 2.15 -6.42
C GLY A 131 5.61 2.86 -5.11
N ARG A 132 5.33 4.15 -4.96
CA ARG A 132 5.47 4.86 -3.68
C ARG A 132 4.24 4.58 -2.82
N ARG A 133 4.43 4.28 -1.55
CA ARG A 133 3.30 4.04 -0.63
C ARG A 133 2.84 5.31 0.05
N TRP A 134 1.56 5.34 0.39
CA TRP A 134 0.89 6.48 1.01
C TRP A 134 0.14 6.03 2.25
N VAL A 135 0.08 6.90 3.24
CA VAL A 135 -0.77 6.79 4.44
C VAL A 135 -1.57 8.09 4.60
N THR A 136 -2.59 8.11 5.44
CA THR A 136 -3.26 9.37 5.82
C THR A 136 -2.66 9.95 7.09
N LEU A 137 -2.85 11.25 7.33
CA LEU A 137 -2.43 11.87 8.58
C LEU A 137 -3.10 11.20 9.78
N SER A 138 -4.36 10.79 9.66
CA SER A 138 -5.07 10.03 10.67
C SER A 138 -4.39 8.70 11.00
N SER A 139 -3.80 7.98 10.03
CA SER A 139 -3.01 6.77 10.32
C SER A 139 -1.83 7.01 11.28
N LEU A 140 -1.35 8.26 11.39
CA LEU A 140 -0.25 8.63 12.29
C LEU A 140 -0.73 9.21 13.63
N MET A 141 -1.95 9.75 13.67
CA MET A 141 -2.48 10.54 14.79
C MET A 141 -3.54 9.81 15.61
N ASN A 142 -4.15 8.77 15.04
CA ASN A 142 -5.17 7.97 15.70
C ASN A 142 -4.58 7.19 16.89
N LYS A 143 -5.42 6.86 17.86
CA LYS A 143 -5.01 5.97 18.95
C LYS A 143 -4.77 4.57 18.39
N PRO A 144 -3.90 3.76 19.03
CA PRO A 144 -3.69 2.37 18.60
C PRO A 144 -4.97 1.52 18.53
N THR A 145 -6.00 1.87 19.30
CA THR A 145 -7.29 1.17 19.32
C THR A 145 -8.31 1.66 18.29
N ASP A 146 -8.01 2.77 17.60
CA ASP A 146 -8.91 3.32 16.60
C ASP A 146 -8.76 2.53 15.29
N PRO A 147 -9.85 2.33 14.52
CA PRO A 147 -9.77 1.63 13.24
C PRO A 147 -8.86 2.36 12.25
N ASP A 148 -8.14 1.62 11.41
CA ASP A 148 -7.31 2.21 10.35
C ASP A 148 -8.21 3.04 9.40
N PRO A 149 -7.94 4.34 9.25
CA PRO A 149 -8.73 5.23 8.40
C PRO A 149 -8.67 4.87 6.91
N GLY A 150 -7.66 4.09 6.49
CA GLY A 150 -7.36 3.81 5.09
C GLY A 150 -6.97 5.08 4.31
N LEU A 151 -7.09 5.03 2.98
CA LEU A 151 -6.81 6.17 2.09
C LEU A 151 -8.06 6.92 1.60
N GLY A 152 -9.22 6.65 2.18
CA GLY A 152 -10.52 7.14 1.71
C GLY A 152 -11.32 6.06 0.99
#